data_AF-A0A520D9A8-F1
#
_entry.id   AF-A0A520D9A8-F1
#
_cell.length_a   1.000
_cell.length_b   1.000
_cell.length_c   1.000
_cell.angle_alpha   90.00
_cell.angle_beta   90.00
_cell.angle_gamma   90.00
#
_symmetry.space_group_name_H-M   'P 1'
#
loop_
_entity.id
_entity.type
_entity.pdbx_description
1 polymer ?
#
loop_
_entity_poly.entity_id
_entity_poly.type
_entity_poly.pdbx_seq_one_letter_code
_entity_poly.pdbx_strand_id
1 'polypeptide(L)'
;MKEILEQLEQRRAQARLGGGQKRIDAQHKKGKLTARERIELLLDDNTFEEWDMFVEHRSSDFGMADHKIPGDGVVTGYGMINGRLVFVFSQDFTVFGGALSEAHAEKICKVMDQAMKVGAPVIGLNDSGGARIQEGVASLGGYADVFQKNVLASGVVPQISMIMGPCAGGAVY
;
A
#
# COMPACT_ATOMS: atom_id res chain seq x y z
N MET A 1 30.80 4.51 4.52
CA MET A 1 29.83 3.45 4.93
C MET A 1 28.87 3.95 6.02
N LYS A 2 29.34 4.50 7.15
CA LYS A 2 28.45 5.07 8.19
C LYS A 2 27.49 6.16 7.67
N GLU A 3 28.01 7.12 6.92
CA GLU A 3 27.20 8.20 6.33
C GLU A 3 26.08 7.70 5.39
N ILE A 4 26.34 6.68 4.58
CA ILE A 4 25.34 6.08 3.68
C ILE A 4 24.23 5.39 4.49
N LEU A 5 24.58 4.73 5.59
CA LEU A 5 23.60 4.10 6.49
C LEU A 5 22.72 5.16 7.18
N GLU A 6 23.31 6.27 7.63
CA GLU A 6 22.56 7.38 8.21
C GLU A 6 21.60 8.01 7.20
N GLN A 7 22.05 8.25 5.97
CA GLN A 7 21.18 8.74 4.89
C GLN A 7 20.04 7.77 4.57
N LEU A 8 20.31 6.46 4.57
CA LEU A 8 19.28 5.44 4.37
C LEU A 8 18.23 5.48 5.49
N GLU A 9 18.65 5.55 6.76
CA GLU A 9 17.72 5.64 7.89
C GLU A 9 16.88 6.92 7.86
N GLN A 10 17.47 8.05 7.47
CA GLN A 10 16.72 9.29 7.26
C GLN A 10 15.65 9.14 6.17
N ARG A 11 15.99 8.52 5.04
CA ARG A 11 15.03 8.24 3.96
C ARG A 11 13.93 7.28 4.40
N ARG A 12 14.25 6.26 5.19
CA ARG A 12 13.25 5.34 5.78
C ARG A 12 12.32 6.07 6.73
N ALA A 13 12.87 6.92 7.61
CA ALA A 13 12.07 7.73 8.52
C ALA A 13 11.11 8.66 7.75
N GLN A 14 11.59 9.31 6.68
CA GLN A 14 10.76 10.14 5.83
C GLN A 14 9.66 9.34 5.12
N ALA A 15 9.96 8.18 4.55
CA ALA A 15 8.98 7.32 3.90
C ALA A 15 7.92 6.81 4.88
N ARG A 16 8.30 6.52 6.13
CA ARG A 16 7.38 6.10 7.19
C ARG A 16 6.39 7.18 7.61
N LEU A 17 6.72 8.46 7.43
CA LEU A 17 5.82 9.57 7.72
C LEU A 17 4.67 9.70 6.69
N GLY A 18 4.74 9.03 5.54
CA GLY A 18 3.71 9.07 4.51
C GLY A 18 3.33 10.51 4.13
N GLY A 19 2.07 10.87 4.32
CA GLY A 19 1.53 12.22 4.06
C GLY A 19 1.96 13.31 5.07
N GLY A 20 2.81 12.97 6.05
CA GLY A 20 3.32 13.85 7.08
C GLY A 20 2.47 13.91 8.35
N GLN A 21 3.07 14.39 9.44
CA GLN A 21 2.48 14.36 10.79
C GLN A 21 1.07 14.98 10.86
N LYS A 22 0.86 16.12 10.20
CA LYS A 22 -0.46 16.78 10.19
C LYS A 22 -1.56 15.88 9.64
N ARG A 23 -1.26 15.04 8.64
CA ARG A 23 -2.25 14.12 8.05
C ARG A 23 -2.43 12.86 8.91
N ILE A 24 -1.36 12.38 9.55
CA ILE A 24 -1.41 11.31 10.56
C ILE A 24 -2.32 11.74 11.72
N ASP A 25 -2.09 12.92 12.30
CA ASP A 25 -2.92 13.44 13.40
C ASP A 25 -4.39 13.57 12.99
N ALA A 26 -4.66 13.99 11.74
CA ALA A 26 -6.02 14.09 11.21
C ALA A 26 -6.68 12.71 11.02
N GLN A 27 -5.90 11.67 10.70
CA GLN A 27 -6.36 10.29 10.62
C GLN A 27 -6.71 9.76 12.02
N HIS A 28 -5.82 9.95 13.00
CA HIS A 28 -6.04 9.54 14.39
C HIS A 28 -7.22 10.27 15.04
N LYS A 29 -7.41 11.57 14.76
CA LYS A 29 -8.59 12.34 15.23
C LYS A 29 -9.92 11.77 14.74
N LYS A 30 -9.93 11.00 13.65
CA LYS A 30 -11.11 10.28 13.14
C LYS A 30 -11.27 8.88 13.75
N GLY A 31 -10.46 8.52 14.74
CA GLY A 31 -10.45 7.20 15.36
C GLY A 31 -9.86 6.10 14.46
N LYS A 32 -9.04 6.48 13.48
CA LYS A 32 -8.44 5.54 12.52
C LYS A 32 -6.95 5.42 12.73
N LEU A 33 -6.44 4.20 12.66
CA LEU A 33 -5.02 3.92 12.55
C LEU A 33 -4.48 4.30 11.15
N THR A 34 -3.18 4.54 11.05
CA THR A 34 -2.42 4.66 9.80
C THR A 34 -2.21 3.29 9.14
N ALA A 35 -1.73 3.27 7.90
CA ALA A 35 -1.46 2.02 7.19
C ALA A 35 -0.47 1.11 7.92
N ARG A 36 0.60 1.69 8.50
CA ARG A 36 1.66 0.95 9.18
C ARG A 36 1.21 0.44 10.54
N GLU A 37 0.51 1.26 11.33
CA GLU A 37 -0.06 0.83 12.61
C GLU A 37 -1.05 -0.33 12.45
N ARG A 38 -1.80 -0.38 11.34
CA ARG A 38 -2.70 -1.50 11.04
C ARG A 38 -1.94 -2.79 10.76
N ILE A 39 -0.82 -2.71 10.04
CA ILE A 39 0.04 -3.86 9.75
C ILE A 39 0.71 -4.36 11.03
N GLU A 40 1.27 -3.44 11.82
CA GLU A 40 1.89 -3.76 13.13
C GLU A 40 0.90 -4.40 14.10
N LEU A 41 -0.38 -3.98 14.08
CA LEU A 41 -1.42 -4.60 14.90
C LEU A 41 -1.86 -5.98 14.39
N LEU A 42 -1.83 -6.20 13.07
CA LEU A 42 -2.34 -7.41 12.43
C LEU A 42 -1.33 -8.57 12.49
N LEU A 43 -0.06 -8.26 12.28
CA LEU A 43 1.01 -9.24 12.15
C LEU A 43 1.68 -9.52 13.49
N ASP A 44 2.31 -10.69 13.59
CA ASP A 44 3.15 -11.05 14.72
C ASP A 44 4.34 -10.07 14.83
N ASP A 45 4.71 -9.71 16.06
CA ASP A 45 5.76 -8.75 16.36
C ASP A 45 7.07 -9.05 15.61
N ASN A 46 7.65 -8.01 14.99
CA ASN A 46 8.93 -8.07 14.26
C ASN A 46 8.96 -9.07 13.08
N THR A 47 7.81 -9.40 12.50
CA THR A 47 7.76 -10.28 11.31
C THR A 47 7.51 -9.55 9.99
N PHE A 48 7.12 -8.27 10.04
CA PHE A 48 6.81 -7.51 8.84
C PHE A 48 8.05 -7.15 8.03
N GLU A 49 8.12 -7.69 6.82
CA GLU A 49 9.15 -7.40 5.82
C GLU A 49 8.53 -6.56 4.71
N GLU A 50 8.83 -5.26 4.72
CA GLU A 50 8.28 -4.31 3.77
C GLU A 50 9.04 -4.33 2.43
N TRP A 51 8.27 -4.30 1.34
CA TRP A 51 8.78 -4.16 -0.02
C TRP A 51 8.47 -2.80 -0.62
N ASP A 52 9.39 -2.34 -1.46
CA ASP A 52 9.16 -1.20 -2.35
C ASP A 52 8.78 0.08 -1.59
N MET A 53 9.34 0.26 -0.38
CA MET A 53 9.14 1.44 0.48
C MET A 53 9.47 2.75 -0.25
N PHE A 54 10.46 2.72 -1.14
CA PHE A 54 10.95 3.90 -1.85
C PHE A 54 10.37 4.10 -3.26
N VAL A 55 9.42 3.25 -3.69
CA VAL A 55 8.76 3.42 -4.98
C VAL A 55 7.92 4.69 -4.96
N GLU A 56 7.99 5.45 -6.04
CA GLU A 56 7.23 6.68 -6.29
C GLU A 56 6.52 6.55 -7.64
N HIS A 57 5.40 7.25 -7.83
CA HIS A 57 4.77 7.31 -9.15
C HIS A 57 5.68 7.97 -10.19
N ARG A 58 5.40 7.66 -11.45
CA ARG A 58 6.17 8.16 -12.61
C ARG A 58 5.44 9.30 -13.36
N SER A 59 4.23 9.65 -12.94
CA SER A 59 3.45 10.72 -13.57
C SER A 59 4.09 12.11 -13.42
N SER A 60 4.07 12.87 -14.51
CA SER A 60 4.43 14.29 -14.59
C SER A 60 3.21 15.21 -14.76
N ASP A 61 2.02 14.64 -14.99
CA ASP A 61 0.83 15.40 -15.33
C ASP A 61 0.25 16.10 -14.10
N PHE A 62 -0.52 17.18 -14.32
CA PHE A 62 -1.27 17.90 -13.28
C PHE A 62 -0.43 18.29 -12.03
N GLY A 63 0.87 18.57 -12.21
CA GLY A 63 1.78 18.97 -11.13
C GLY A 63 2.32 17.80 -10.29
N MET A 64 2.08 16.55 -10.68
CA MET A 64 2.57 15.37 -9.95
C MET A 64 4.10 15.29 -9.92
N ALA A 65 4.81 15.88 -10.90
CA ALA A 65 6.28 15.87 -10.95
C ALA A 65 6.94 16.41 -9.66
N ASP A 66 6.33 17.43 -9.04
CA ASP A 66 6.83 18.11 -7.84
C ASP A 66 6.32 17.49 -6.52
N HIS A 67 5.43 16.51 -6.62
CA HIS A 67 4.74 15.91 -5.48
C HIS A 67 4.92 14.40 -5.49
N LYS A 68 6.12 13.95 -5.12
CA LYS A 68 6.44 12.52 -4.97
C LYS A 68 6.52 12.13 -3.52
N ILE A 69 5.80 11.07 -3.15
CA ILE A 69 5.80 10.53 -1.79
C ILE A 69 6.22 9.05 -1.88
N PRO A 70 7.31 8.65 -1.20
CA PRO A 70 7.74 7.27 -1.15
C PRO A 70 6.62 6.32 -0.69
N GLY A 71 6.56 5.16 -1.33
CA GLY A 71 5.55 4.13 -1.10
C GLY A 71 4.30 4.29 -1.97
N ASP A 72 4.09 5.48 -2.56
CA ASP A 72 3.00 5.82 -3.46
C ASP A 72 1.58 5.54 -2.92
N GLY A 73 1.43 5.64 -1.61
CA GLY A 73 0.14 5.51 -0.91
C GLY A 73 -0.28 4.07 -0.61
N VAL A 74 0.62 3.10 -0.71
CA VAL A 74 0.40 1.74 -0.21
C VAL A 74 1.66 1.16 0.43
N VAL A 75 1.49 0.55 1.60
CA VAL A 75 2.51 -0.24 2.27
C VAL A 75 2.28 -1.70 1.93
N THR A 76 3.31 -2.39 1.45
CA THR A 76 3.21 -3.76 0.90
C THR A 76 4.31 -4.64 1.45
N GLY A 77 4.03 -5.91 1.69
CA GLY A 77 5.04 -6.85 2.15
C GLY A 77 4.44 -8.18 2.58
N TYR A 78 5.15 -8.86 3.46
CA TYR A 78 4.70 -10.09 4.09
C TYR A 78 5.09 -10.10 5.57
N GLY A 79 4.49 -11.01 6.33
CA GLY A 79 4.89 -11.32 7.69
C GLY A 79 4.17 -12.56 8.17
N MET A 80 3.98 -12.69 9.48
CA MET A 80 3.33 -13.86 10.07
C MET A 80 2.06 -13.46 10.83
N ILE A 81 1.07 -14.34 10.82
CA ILE A 81 -0.07 -14.31 11.74
C ILE A 81 -0.14 -15.66 12.43
N ASN A 82 0.09 -15.68 13.75
CA ASN A 82 0.20 -16.92 14.52
C ASN A 82 1.23 -17.89 13.91
N GLY A 83 2.38 -17.38 13.49
CA GLY A 83 3.47 -18.13 12.86
C GLY A 83 3.22 -18.57 11.41
N ARG A 84 2.11 -18.15 10.79
CA ARG A 84 1.76 -18.49 9.41
C ARG A 84 2.08 -17.35 8.47
N LEU A 85 2.84 -17.63 7.41
CA LEU A 85 3.16 -16.65 6.37
C LEU A 85 1.89 -16.07 5.75
N VAL A 86 1.80 -14.75 5.70
CA VAL A 86 0.76 -13.99 5.00
C VAL A 86 1.38 -12.83 4.23
N PHE A 87 0.75 -12.49 3.12
CA PHE A 87 1.04 -11.31 2.35
C PHE A 87 0.03 -10.22 2.69
N VAL A 88 0.48 -8.96 2.72
CA VAL A 88 -0.38 -7.84 3.09
C VAL A 88 -0.10 -6.62 2.24
N PHE A 89 -1.16 -5.90 1.90
CA PHE A 89 -1.08 -4.52 1.46
C PHE A 89 -2.00 -3.66 2.33
N SER A 90 -1.55 -2.46 2.70
CA SER A 90 -2.32 -1.48 3.44
C SER A 90 -2.24 -0.12 2.79
N GLN A 91 -3.38 0.41 2.36
CA GLN A 91 -3.47 1.72 1.74
C GLN A 91 -3.32 2.83 2.78
N ASP A 92 -2.55 3.85 2.42
CA ASP A 92 -2.27 5.00 3.26
C ASP A 92 -3.07 6.22 2.80
N PHE A 93 -4.20 6.48 3.48
CA PHE A 93 -5.05 7.62 3.19
C PHE A 93 -4.36 8.97 3.38
N THR A 94 -3.26 9.02 4.14
CA THR A 94 -2.49 10.26 4.30
C THR A 94 -1.78 10.66 3.02
N VAL A 95 -1.50 9.72 2.11
CA VAL A 95 -0.79 9.93 0.84
C VAL A 95 -1.80 9.99 -0.31
N PHE A 96 -2.00 11.16 -0.91
CA PHE A 96 -2.99 11.39 -1.99
C PHE A 96 -4.41 10.85 -1.70
N GLY A 97 -4.82 10.76 -0.43
CA GLY A 97 -6.12 10.16 -0.08
C GLY A 97 -6.18 8.65 -0.31
N GLY A 98 -5.04 7.95 -0.33
CA GLY A 98 -4.93 6.53 -0.66
C GLY A 98 -5.27 6.22 -2.12
N ALA A 99 -5.33 7.23 -2.99
CA ALA A 99 -5.75 7.07 -4.37
C ALA A 99 -4.76 6.18 -5.15
N LEU A 100 -5.32 5.18 -5.85
CA LEU A 100 -4.57 4.18 -6.59
C LEU A 100 -3.98 4.79 -7.87
N SER A 101 -2.66 4.75 -8.00
CA SER A 101 -1.86 5.05 -9.19
C SER A 101 -1.38 3.77 -9.85
N GLU A 102 -0.69 3.91 -10.99
CA GLU A 102 0.00 2.80 -11.65
C GLU A 102 1.01 2.13 -10.71
N ALA A 103 1.95 2.89 -10.12
CA ALA A 103 2.98 2.30 -9.26
C ALA A 103 2.43 1.71 -7.95
N HIS A 104 1.34 2.30 -7.42
CA HIS A 104 0.59 1.71 -6.30
C HIS A 104 -0.01 0.35 -6.68
N ALA A 105 -0.65 0.24 -7.84
CA ALA A 105 -1.20 -1.03 -8.33
C ALA A 105 -0.12 -2.07 -8.59
N GLU A 106 0.99 -1.69 -9.21
CA GLU A 106 2.15 -2.57 -9.44
C GLU A 106 2.64 -3.22 -8.14
N LYS A 107 2.71 -2.44 -7.05
CA LYS A 107 3.08 -2.95 -5.72
C LYS A 107 2.07 -3.96 -5.18
N ILE A 108 0.77 -3.69 -5.31
CA ILE A 108 -0.29 -4.63 -4.89
C ILE A 108 -0.21 -5.91 -5.72
N CYS A 109 -0.14 -5.81 -7.04
CA CYS A 109 0.00 -6.94 -7.94
C CYS A 109 1.22 -7.81 -7.61
N LYS A 110 2.36 -7.20 -7.27
CA LYS A 110 3.56 -7.92 -6.84
C LYS A 110 3.32 -8.75 -5.57
N VAL A 111 2.66 -8.19 -4.57
CA VAL A 111 2.30 -8.92 -3.33
C VAL A 111 1.39 -10.10 -3.63
N MET A 112 0.37 -9.90 -4.48
CA MET A 112 -0.55 -10.97 -4.88
C MET A 112 0.16 -12.07 -5.67
N ASP A 113 1.06 -11.70 -6.59
CA ASP A 113 1.85 -12.66 -7.36
C ASP A 113 2.76 -13.50 -6.46
N GLN A 114 3.40 -12.90 -5.46
CA GLN A 114 4.22 -13.64 -4.51
C GLN A 114 3.38 -14.53 -3.59
N ALA A 115 2.21 -14.06 -3.15
CA ALA A 115 1.26 -14.85 -2.37
C ALA A 115 0.83 -16.12 -3.12
N MET A 116 0.42 -15.98 -4.38
CA MET A 116 0.06 -17.11 -5.24
C MET A 116 1.25 -18.04 -5.49
N LYS A 117 2.45 -17.50 -5.72
CA LYS A 117 3.66 -18.27 -6.00
C LYS A 117 4.04 -19.23 -4.86
N VAL A 118 3.86 -18.81 -3.60
CA VAL A 118 4.24 -19.61 -2.43
C VAL A 118 3.03 -20.26 -1.73
N GLY A 119 1.81 -20.03 -2.22
CA GLY A 119 0.59 -20.59 -1.65
C GLY A 119 0.20 -19.99 -0.30
N ALA A 120 0.46 -18.70 -0.08
CA ALA A 120 0.15 -18.01 1.17
C ALA A 120 -1.07 -17.06 1.02
N PRO A 121 -1.86 -16.84 2.09
CA PRO A 121 -2.96 -15.86 2.06
C PRO A 121 -2.50 -14.45 1.73
N VAL A 122 -3.39 -13.66 1.13
CA VAL A 122 -3.20 -12.21 0.93
C VAL A 122 -4.31 -11.43 1.63
N ILE A 123 -3.92 -10.38 2.37
CA ILE A 123 -4.83 -9.51 3.12
C ILE A 123 -4.70 -8.07 2.61
N GLY A 124 -5.82 -7.47 2.21
CA GLY A 124 -5.92 -6.07 1.79
C GLY A 124 -6.56 -5.19 2.85
N LEU A 125 -5.85 -4.18 3.35
CA LEU A 125 -6.35 -3.17 4.29
C LEU A 125 -6.65 -1.89 3.52
N ASN A 126 -7.91 -1.69 3.14
CA ASN A 126 -8.33 -0.70 2.16
C ASN A 126 -8.75 0.62 2.81
N ASP A 127 -8.22 1.73 2.30
CA ASP A 127 -8.51 3.10 2.76
C ASP A 127 -8.13 4.07 1.63
N SER A 128 -8.97 4.11 0.59
CA SER A 128 -8.71 4.78 -0.68
C SER A 128 -9.89 5.62 -1.16
N GLY A 129 -9.57 6.84 -1.59
CA GLY A 129 -10.48 7.71 -2.33
C GLY A 129 -10.82 7.24 -3.75
N GLY A 130 -10.28 6.10 -4.22
CA GLY A 130 -10.53 5.54 -5.55
C GLY A 130 -9.35 5.71 -6.50
N ALA A 131 -9.63 5.94 -7.78
CA ALA A 131 -8.62 6.16 -8.80
C ALA A 131 -7.90 7.49 -8.59
N ARG A 132 -6.58 7.53 -8.81
CA ARG A 132 -5.83 8.78 -8.87
C ARG A 132 -6.13 9.48 -10.19
N ILE A 133 -7.02 10.46 -10.13
CA ILE A 133 -7.52 11.21 -11.30
C ILE A 133 -6.36 11.83 -12.11
N GLN A 134 -5.30 12.26 -11.43
CA GLN A 134 -4.12 12.87 -12.05
C GLN A 134 -3.32 11.90 -12.95
N GLU A 135 -3.54 10.60 -12.83
CA GLU A 135 -2.89 9.59 -13.68
C GLU A 135 -3.84 8.99 -14.73
N GLY A 136 -5.11 9.42 -14.73
CA GLY A 136 -6.10 9.09 -15.75
C GLY A 136 -6.18 7.60 -16.06
N VAL A 137 -5.91 7.25 -17.32
CA VAL A 137 -6.01 5.87 -17.84
C VAL A 137 -5.01 4.91 -17.19
N ALA A 138 -3.86 5.39 -16.71
CA ALA A 138 -2.87 4.53 -16.06
C ALA A 138 -3.40 4.02 -14.70
N SER A 139 -4.09 4.88 -13.95
CA SER A 139 -4.78 4.50 -12.72
C SER A 139 -5.88 3.46 -12.97
N LEU A 140 -6.66 3.62 -14.06
CA LEU A 140 -7.69 2.65 -14.45
C LEU A 140 -7.10 1.31 -14.90
N GLY A 141 -5.98 1.34 -15.63
CA GLY A 141 -5.22 0.14 -15.99
C GLY A 141 -4.74 -0.60 -14.74
N GLY A 142 -4.21 0.12 -13.76
CA GLY A 142 -3.81 -0.45 -12.47
C GLY A 142 -4.95 -1.17 -11.73
N TYR A 143 -6.18 -0.64 -11.77
CA TYR A 143 -7.34 -1.37 -11.26
C TYR A 143 -7.60 -2.67 -12.02
N ALA A 144 -7.58 -2.64 -13.35
CA ALA A 144 -7.80 -3.82 -14.17
C ALA A 144 -6.77 -4.92 -13.85
N ASP A 145 -5.51 -4.55 -13.63
CA ASP A 145 -4.46 -5.49 -13.23
C ASP A 145 -4.75 -6.12 -11.85
N VAL A 146 -5.09 -5.31 -10.85
CA VAL A 146 -5.43 -5.82 -9.50
C VAL A 146 -6.66 -6.75 -9.56
N PHE A 147 -7.69 -6.39 -10.33
CA PHE A 147 -8.87 -7.25 -10.50
C PHE A 147 -8.52 -8.57 -11.18
N GLN A 148 -7.66 -8.52 -12.21
CA GLN A 148 -7.17 -9.74 -12.85
C GLN A 148 -6.43 -10.62 -11.85
N LYS A 149 -5.59 -10.05 -10.98
CA LYS A 149 -4.92 -10.80 -9.91
C LYS A 149 -5.91 -11.38 -8.90
N ASN A 150 -6.97 -10.66 -8.53
CA ASN A 150 -8.00 -11.18 -7.62
C ASN A 150 -8.67 -12.43 -8.21
N VAL A 151 -8.99 -12.40 -9.50
CA VAL A 151 -9.58 -13.54 -10.22
C VAL A 151 -8.60 -14.71 -10.31
N LEU A 152 -7.34 -14.45 -10.66
CA LEU A 152 -6.32 -15.50 -10.77
C LEU A 152 -6.00 -16.16 -9.42
N ALA A 153 -6.05 -15.40 -8.32
CA ALA A 153 -5.87 -15.91 -6.97
C ALA A 153 -7.11 -16.63 -6.41
N SER A 154 -8.27 -16.47 -7.05
CA SER A 154 -9.55 -17.04 -6.59
C SER A 154 -9.50 -18.56 -6.60
N GLY A 155 -9.70 -19.17 -5.43
CA GLY A 155 -9.59 -20.62 -5.24
C GLY A 155 -8.15 -21.15 -5.18
N VAL A 156 -7.14 -20.29 -5.31
CA VAL A 156 -5.71 -20.66 -5.21
C VAL A 156 -5.15 -20.32 -3.82
N VAL A 157 -5.35 -19.08 -3.37
CA VAL A 157 -4.97 -18.64 -2.02
C VAL A 157 -6.14 -17.92 -1.35
N PRO A 158 -6.26 -17.96 -0.01
CA PRO A 158 -7.26 -17.15 0.69
C PRO A 158 -7.01 -15.65 0.48
N GLN A 159 -8.04 -14.92 0.10
CA GLN A 159 -8.01 -13.47 -0.11
C GLN A 159 -8.97 -12.82 0.89
N ILE A 160 -8.48 -11.89 1.71
CA ILE A 160 -9.28 -11.21 2.74
C ILE A 160 -9.16 -9.69 2.55
N SER A 161 -10.29 -9.01 2.42
CA SER A 161 -10.34 -7.55 2.33
C SER A 161 -10.97 -6.95 3.58
N MET A 162 -10.28 -5.99 4.19
CA MET A 162 -10.77 -5.22 5.34
C MET A 162 -10.90 -3.76 4.92
N ILE A 163 -12.08 -3.18 5.11
CA ILE A 163 -12.35 -1.78 4.73
C ILE A 163 -12.14 -0.88 5.94
N MET A 164 -11.07 -0.09 5.92
CA MET A 164 -10.59 0.77 7.01
C MET A 164 -10.93 2.25 6.82
N GLY A 165 -11.55 2.59 5.70
CA GLY A 165 -12.02 3.93 5.42
C GLY A 165 -12.77 4.01 4.10
N PRO A 166 -12.75 5.18 3.41
CA PRO A 166 -13.35 5.27 2.09
C PRO A 166 -12.83 4.18 1.18
N CYS A 167 -13.73 3.66 0.35
CA CYS A 167 -13.43 2.73 -0.72
C CYS A 167 -14.37 3.12 -1.86
N ALA A 168 -13.93 4.04 -2.72
CA ALA A 168 -14.82 4.75 -3.63
C ALA A 168 -14.62 4.33 -5.09
N GLY A 169 -15.74 4.14 -5.81
CA GLY A 169 -15.75 3.84 -7.24
C GLY A 169 -15.10 2.49 -7.55
N GLY A 170 -14.09 2.51 -8.42
CA GLY A 170 -13.38 1.29 -8.86
C GLY A 170 -12.78 0.48 -7.71
N ALA A 171 -12.38 1.13 -6.60
CA ALA A 171 -11.80 0.45 -5.44
C ALA A 171 -12.73 -0.59 -4.78
N VAL A 172 -14.03 -0.53 -5.03
CA VAL A 172 -15.04 -1.41 -4.41
C VAL A 172 -15.04 -2.82 -5.01
N TYR A 173 -14.54 -2.99 -6.23
CA TYR A 173 -14.46 -4.29 -6.92
C TYR A 173 -13.23 -5.09 -6.47
#